data_AF-A0A2N9N054-F1
#
_entry.id   AF-A0A2N9N054-F1
#
_cell.length_a   1.000
_cell.length_b   1.000
_cell.length_c   1.000
_cell.angle_alpha   90.00
_cell.angle_beta   90.00
_cell.angle_gamma   90.00
#
_symmetry.space_group_name_H-M   'P 1'
#
loop_
_entity.id
_entity.type
_entity.pdbx_description
1 polymer ?
#
loop_
_entity_poly.entity_id
_entity_poly.type
_entity_poly.pdbx_seq_one_letter_code
_entity_poly.pdbx_strand_id
1 'polypeptide(L)'
;MLIPLIQFLLIFSFILLPAIPVAFVVLAGHYFLNRTHGRGVLITGSFILGALVSVLVVWRLVPSEWSLPFWTTLQAAVDAQKYGHPVEHYAEGFVLILLVAGALGGAVGAGVAALSAKPRRNIVHA
;
A
#
# COMPACT_ATOMS: atom_id res chain seq x y z
N MET A 1 -29.27 -7.48 -0.17
CA MET A 1 -28.10 -7.41 -1.09
C MET A 1 -27.48 -6.00 -1.21
N LEU A 2 -28.12 -4.93 -0.72
CA LEU A 2 -27.56 -3.56 -0.80
C LEU A 2 -26.33 -3.35 0.12
N ILE A 3 -26.35 -3.93 1.31
CA ILE A 3 -25.30 -3.81 2.33
C ILE A 3 -23.93 -4.35 1.86
N PRO A 4 -23.80 -5.57 1.29
CA PRO A 4 -22.50 -6.06 0.82
C PRO A 4 -21.96 -5.27 -0.39
N LEU A 5 -22.83 -4.72 -1.23
CA LEU A 5 -22.43 -3.86 -2.36
C LEU A 5 -21.83 -2.53 -1.86
N ILE A 6 -22.42 -1.92 -0.84
CA ILE A 6 -21.93 -0.68 -0.22
C ILE A 6 -20.58 -0.93 0.46
N GLN A 7 -20.44 -2.05 1.19
CA GLN A 7 -19.16 -2.43 1.79
C GLN A 7 -18.08 -2.65 0.73
N PHE A 8 -18.42 -3.34 -0.37
CA PHE A 8 -17.48 -3.54 -1.48
C PHE A 8 -17.04 -2.23 -2.13
N LEU A 9 -17.97 -1.31 -2.40
CA LEU A 9 -17.66 0.01 -2.95
C LEU A 9 -16.82 0.86 -2.00
N LEU A 10 -17.09 0.80 -0.69
CA LEU A 10 -16.29 1.50 0.30
C LEU A 10 -14.87 0.94 0.37
N ILE A 11 -14.71 -0.39 0.42
CA ILE A 11 -13.41 -1.06 0.39
C ILE A 11 -12.64 -0.70 -0.89
N PHE A 12 -13.31 -0.74 -2.04
CA PHE A 12 -12.71 -0.41 -3.33
C PHE A 12 -12.30 1.06 -3.42
N SER A 13 -13.14 1.98 -2.92
CA SER A 13 -12.81 3.40 -2.79
C SER A 13 -11.65 3.63 -1.84
N PHE A 14 -11.58 2.88 -0.73
CA PHE A 14 -10.50 2.94 0.25
C PHE A 14 -9.16 2.48 -0.31
N ILE A 15 -9.18 1.54 -1.27
CA ILE A 15 -8.00 1.04 -1.97
C ILE A 15 -7.57 2.01 -3.07
N LEU A 16 -8.53 2.63 -3.78
CA LEU A 16 -8.23 3.59 -4.86
C LEU A 16 -7.69 4.92 -4.34
N LEU A 17 -8.15 5.37 -3.17
CA LEU A 17 -7.77 6.65 -2.57
C LEU A 17 -6.26 6.78 -2.27
N PRO A 18 -5.54 5.76 -1.78
CA PRO A 18 -4.07 5.77 -1.73
C PRO A 18 -3.41 5.42 -3.07
N ALA A 19 -4.05 4.60 -3.91
CA ALA A 19 -3.46 4.19 -5.19
C ALA A 19 -3.21 5.38 -6.13
N ILE A 20 -4.07 6.40 -6.12
CA ILE A 20 -3.94 7.61 -6.94
C ILE A 20 -2.70 8.46 -6.56
N PRO A 21 -2.48 8.89 -5.31
CA PRO A 21 -1.29 9.62 -4.92
C PRO A 21 -0.01 8.78 -5.06
N VAL A 22 -0.09 7.46 -4.84
CA VAL A 22 1.02 6.55 -5.16
C VAL A 22 1.38 6.61 -6.63
N ALA A 23 0.40 6.41 -7.51
CA ALA A 23 0.62 6.46 -8.95
C ALA A 23 1.21 7.81 -9.38
N PHE A 24 0.76 8.91 -8.76
CA PHE A 24 1.29 10.25 -9.02
C PHE A 24 2.74 10.42 -8.57
N VAL A 25 3.09 9.99 -7.35
CA VAL A 25 4.47 10.04 -6.84
C VAL A 25 5.39 9.13 -7.65
N VAL A 26 4.90 7.98 -8.09
CA VAL A 26 5.61 7.08 -9.00
C VAL A 26 5.84 7.73 -10.35
N LEU A 27 4.83 8.36 -10.94
CA LEU A 27 4.97 9.05 -12.23
C LEU A 27 5.97 10.22 -12.14
N ALA A 28 5.87 11.01 -11.07
CA ALA A 28 6.77 12.11 -10.79
C ALA A 28 8.21 11.60 -10.54
N GLY A 29 8.36 10.56 -9.71
CA GLY A 29 9.63 9.89 -9.46
C GLY A 29 10.24 9.35 -10.74
N HIS A 30 9.45 8.73 -11.61
CA HIS A 30 9.91 8.25 -12.92
C HIS A 30 10.32 9.38 -13.85
N TYR A 31 9.64 10.54 -13.82
CA TYR A 31 10.02 11.73 -14.56
C TYR A 31 11.37 12.29 -14.09
N PHE A 32 11.61 12.34 -12.78
CA PHE A 32 12.85 12.88 -12.20
C PHE A 32 14.03 11.89 -12.24
N LEU A 33 13.78 10.59 -12.05
CA LEU A 33 14.81 9.54 -11.93
C LEU A 33 15.22 8.92 -13.26
N ASN A 34 14.47 9.16 -14.34
CA ASN A 34 14.79 8.69 -15.71
C ASN A 34 16.09 9.27 -16.28
N ARG A 35 16.79 10.15 -15.57
CA ARG A 35 18.09 10.63 -16.03
C ARG A 35 19.21 9.60 -15.87
N THR A 36 19.13 8.61 -14.98
CA THR A 36 20.29 7.70 -14.75
C THR A 36 20.02 6.30 -14.18
N HIS A 37 18.85 5.96 -13.63
CA HIS A 37 18.68 4.69 -12.90
C HIS A 37 17.84 3.64 -13.65
N GLY A 38 18.34 2.39 -13.64
CA GLY A 38 17.75 1.27 -14.37
C GLY A 38 16.33 0.94 -13.94
N ARG A 39 15.51 0.51 -14.91
CA ARG A 39 14.08 0.15 -14.79
C ARG A 39 13.71 -0.66 -13.55
N GLY A 40 14.58 -1.57 -13.08
CA GLY A 40 14.36 -2.35 -11.85
C GLY A 40 14.30 -1.48 -10.59
N VAL A 41 15.17 -0.48 -10.46
CA VAL A 41 15.18 0.45 -9.31
C VAL A 41 13.89 1.26 -9.24
N LEU A 42 13.37 1.67 -10.40
CA LEU A 42 12.10 2.39 -10.47
C LEU A 42 10.93 1.50 -10.01
N ILE A 43 10.83 0.29 -10.53
CA ILE A 43 9.75 -0.64 -10.15
C ILE A 43 9.80 -0.98 -8.65
N THR A 44 10.98 -1.29 -8.12
CA THR A 44 11.15 -1.60 -6.68
C THR A 44 10.88 -0.37 -5.81
N GLY A 45 11.37 0.81 -6.18
CA GLY A 45 11.10 2.05 -5.45
C GLY A 45 9.61 2.40 -5.46
N SER A 46 8.94 2.20 -6.59
CA SER A 46 7.50 2.42 -6.73
C SER A 46 6.67 1.41 -5.94
N PHE A 47 7.12 0.16 -5.82
CA PHE A 47 6.51 -0.82 -4.92
C PHE A 47 6.58 -0.37 -3.46
N ILE A 48 7.77 0.04 -2.99
CA ILE A 48 7.98 0.46 -1.60
C ILE A 48 7.15 1.71 -1.28
N LEU A 49 7.17 2.71 -2.16
CA LEU A 49 6.37 3.93 -1.98
C LEU A 49 4.88 3.63 -2.02
N GLY A 50 4.45 2.74 -2.92
CA GLY A 50 3.07 2.30 -3.01
C GLY A 50 2.58 1.61 -1.75
N ALA A 51 3.39 0.73 -1.19
CA ALA A 51 3.08 0.04 0.05
C ALA A 51 2.99 1.01 1.23
N LEU A 52 3.97 1.92 1.36
CA LEU A 52 4.02 2.86 2.49
C LEU A 52 2.83 3.84 2.48
N VAL A 53 2.50 4.42 1.34
CA VAL A 53 1.37 5.36 1.25
C VAL A 53 0.05 4.66 1.52
N SER A 54 -0.17 3.45 1.00
CA SER A 54 -1.39 2.69 1.29
C SER A 54 -1.52 2.34 2.77
N VAL A 55 -0.44 1.90 3.41
CA VAL A 55 -0.42 1.64 4.86
C VAL A 55 -0.75 2.91 5.65
N LEU A 56 -0.15 4.06 5.29
CA LEU A 56 -0.40 5.33 5.99
C LEU A 56 -1.83 5.83 5.83
N VAL A 57 -2.40 5.70 4.63
CA VAL A 57 -3.79 6.11 4.37
C VAL A 57 -4.75 5.21 5.14
N VAL A 58 -4.55 3.89 5.11
CA VAL A 58 -5.38 2.97 5.87
C VAL A 58 -5.24 3.22 7.38
N TRP A 59 -4.02 3.39 7.89
CA TRP A 59 -3.78 3.76 9.28
C TRP A 59 -4.53 5.03 9.70
N ARG A 60 -4.65 6.01 8.80
CA ARG A 60 -5.31 7.29 9.09
C ARG A 60 -6.84 7.23 9.00
N LEU A 61 -7.38 6.35 8.17
CA LEU A 61 -8.82 6.24 7.91
C LEU A 61 -9.53 5.21 8.80
N VAL A 62 -8.76 4.41 9.52
CA VAL A 62 -9.29 3.43 10.48
C VAL A 62 -10.02 4.12 11.63
N PRO A 63 -11.05 3.48 12.21
CA PRO A 63 -12.03 4.15 13.06
C PRO A 63 -11.40 4.87 14.24
N SER A 64 -12.02 5.99 14.61
CA SER A 64 -11.67 6.82 15.77
C SER A 64 -11.64 6.08 17.12
N GLU A 65 -12.13 4.84 17.17
CA GLU A 65 -12.18 4.02 18.38
C GLU A 65 -10.87 3.24 18.63
N TRP A 66 -10.02 3.04 17.61
CA TRP A 66 -8.71 2.43 17.82
C TRP A 66 -7.69 3.49 18.23
N SER A 67 -7.41 3.58 19.53
CA SER A 67 -6.56 4.62 20.12
C SER A 67 -5.11 4.18 20.38
N LEU A 68 -4.79 2.90 20.18
CA LEU A 68 -3.45 2.38 20.43
C LEU A 68 -2.47 2.85 19.34
N PRO A 69 -1.26 3.29 19.72
CA PRO A 69 -0.24 3.64 18.73
C PRO A 69 0.23 2.38 17.98
N PHE A 70 0.83 2.58 16.81
CA PHE A 70 1.23 1.49 15.90
C PHE A 70 2.03 0.39 16.59
N TRP A 71 3.08 0.75 17.33
CA TRP A 71 3.93 -0.22 18.02
C TRP A 71 3.19 -1.02 19.08
N THR A 72 2.27 -0.39 19.81
CA THR A 72 1.45 -1.07 20.80
C THR A 72 0.39 -1.95 20.14
N THR A 73 -0.15 -1.55 18.98
CA THR A 73 -1.04 -2.40 18.19
C THR A 73 -0.31 -3.65 17.69
N LEU A 74 0.93 -3.51 17.23
CA LEU A 74 1.75 -4.64 16.80
C LEU A 74 2.04 -5.61 17.96
N GLN A 75 2.31 -5.08 19.15
CA GLN A 75 2.50 -5.89 20.36
C GLN A 75 1.19 -6.55 20.81
N ALA A 76 0.08 -5.82 20.76
CA ALA A 76 -1.23 -6.33 21.12
C ALA A 76 -1.67 -7.47 20.20
N ALA A 77 -1.31 -7.41 18.91
CA ALA A 77 -1.60 -8.44 17.92
C ALA A 77 -0.92 -9.80 18.18
N VAL A 78 0.04 -9.89 19.11
CA VAL A 78 0.79 -11.13 19.38
C VAL A 78 0.83 -11.51 20.87
N ASP A 79 0.23 -10.70 21.74
CA ASP A 79 0.32 -10.87 23.19
C ASP A 79 -1.08 -10.78 23.84
N ALA A 80 -1.84 -11.86 23.67
CA ALA A 80 -3.13 -12.09 24.34
C ALA A 80 -3.05 -11.95 25.86
N GLN A 81 -1.94 -12.39 26.46
CA GLN A 81 -1.80 -12.48 27.91
C GLN A 81 -1.72 -11.09 28.54
N LYS A 82 -1.06 -10.15 27.85
CA LYS A 82 -0.88 -8.79 28.33
C LYS A 82 -2.06 -7.86 28.00
N TYR A 83 -2.65 -7.99 26.81
CA TYR A 83 -3.66 -7.05 26.31
C TYR A 83 -5.09 -7.60 26.31
N GLY A 84 -5.26 -8.90 26.50
CA GLY A 84 -6.54 -9.60 26.49
C GLY A 84 -6.98 -10.02 25.08
N HIS A 85 -7.65 -11.17 24.98
CA HIS A 85 -8.10 -11.76 23.72
C HIS A 85 -8.92 -10.83 22.80
N PRO A 86 -9.84 -9.99 23.31
CA PRO A 86 -10.57 -9.09 22.43
C PRO A 86 -9.67 -8.06 21.74
N VAL A 87 -8.72 -7.48 22.48
CA VAL A 87 -7.79 -6.47 21.96
C VAL A 87 -6.81 -7.09 20.97
N GLU A 88 -6.29 -8.27 21.29
CA GLU A 88 -5.45 -9.06 20.40
C GLU A 88 -6.15 -9.33 19.06
N HIS A 89 -7.37 -9.86 19.09
CA HIS A 89 -8.09 -10.19 17.87
C HIS A 89 -8.35 -8.97 16.97
N TYR A 90 -8.70 -7.84 17.57
CA TYR A 90 -8.84 -6.58 16.82
C TYR A 90 -7.49 -6.11 16.26
N ALA A 91 -6.42 -6.19 17.05
CA ALA A 91 -5.09 -5.79 16.63
C ALA A 91 -4.53 -6.67 15.50
N GLU A 92 -4.76 -7.99 15.55
CA GLU A 92 -4.42 -8.92 14.47
C GLU A 92 -5.14 -8.55 13.18
N GLY A 93 -6.47 -8.40 13.24
CA GLY A 93 -7.27 -7.98 12.10
C GLY A 93 -6.77 -6.64 11.52
N PHE A 94 -6.34 -5.75 12.41
CA PHE A 94 -5.78 -4.48 12.05
C PHE A 94 -4.47 -4.58 11.27
N VAL A 95 -3.52 -5.34 11.80
CA VAL A 95 -2.22 -5.59 11.17
C VAL A 95 -2.40 -6.30 9.82
N LEU A 96 -3.34 -7.24 9.71
CA LEU A 96 -3.67 -7.92 8.45
C LEU A 96 -4.22 -6.95 7.40
N ILE A 97 -5.11 -6.03 7.78
CA ILE A 97 -5.64 -5.01 6.86
C ILE A 97 -4.51 -4.10 6.35
N LEU A 98 -3.60 -3.67 7.23
CA LEU A 98 -2.43 -2.86 6.83
C LEU A 98 -1.52 -3.65 5.87
N LEU A 99 -1.28 -4.93 6.15
CA LEU A 99 -0.45 -5.79 5.30
C LEU A 99 -1.06 -5.94 3.89
N VAL A 100 -2.36 -6.21 3.80
CA VAL A 100 -3.07 -6.33 2.53
C VAL A 100 -3.06 -5.00 1.77
N ALA A 101 -3.34 -3.89 2.47
CA ALA A 101 -3.30 -2.57 1.88
C ALA A 101 -1.91 -2.20 1.34
N GLY A 102 -0.86 -2.52 2.09
CA GLY A 102 0.53 -2.33 1.68
C GLY A 102 0.88 -3.19 0.45
N ALA A 103 0.51 -4.47 0.46
CA ALA A 103 0.76 -5.37 -0.67
C ALA A 103 0.05 -4.89 -1.95
N LEU A 104 -1.23 -4.49 -1.85
CA LEU A 104 -2.00 -3.97 -2.97
C LEU A 104 -1.47 -2.62 -3.46
N GLY A 105 -1.17 -1.70 -2.53
CA GLY A 105 -0.57 -0.40 -2.84
C GLY A 105 0.77 -0.54 -3.56
N GLY A 106 1.63 -1.42 -3.06
CA GLY A 106 2.90 -1.72 -3.68
C GLY A 106 2.75 -2.37 -5.05
N ALA A 107 1.85 -3.34 -5.20
CA ALA A 107 1.58 -3.98 -6.49
C ALA A 107 1.08 -2.97 -7.54
N VAL A 108 0.19 -2.05 -7.15
CA VAL A 108 -0.28 -0.96 -8.03
C VAL A 108 0.87 -0.02 -8.38
N GLY A 109 1.64 0.43 -7.39
CA GLY A 109 2.81 1.30 -7.63
C GLY A 109 3.82 0.68 -8.59
N ALA A 110 4.16 -0.60 -8.38
CA ALA A 110 5.03 -1.36 -9.26
C ALA A 110 4.43 -1.53 -10.67
N GLY A 111 3.13 -1.83 -10.77
CA GLY A 111 2.42 -1.96 -12.04
C GLY A 111 2.43 -0.67 -12.86
N VAL A 112 2.15 0.47 -12.23
CA VAL A 112 2.22 1.79 -12.87
C VAL A 112 3.64 2.09 -13.35
N ALA A 113 4.65 1.80 -12.53
CA ALA A 113 6.05 1.97 -12.91
C ALA A 113 6.45 1.06 -14.09
N ALA A 114 6.00 -0.19 -14.08
CA ALA A 114 6.30 -1.15 -15.13
C ALA A 114 5.67 -0.77 -16.48
N LEU A 115 4.46 -0.21 -16.46
CA LEU A 115 3.76 0.30 -17.66
C LEU A 115 4.38 1.61 -18.17
N SER A 116 4.89 2.45 -17.28
CA SER A 116 5.51 3.74 -17.62
C SER A 116 6.95 3.60 -18.13
N ALA A 117 7.62 2.49 -17.78
CA ALA A 117 8.98 2.21 -18.21
C ALA A 117 9.02 1.77 -19.68
N LYS A 118 9.49 2.67 -20.57
CA LYS A 118 9.68 2.39 -22.00
C LYS A 118 10.61 1.17 -22.19
N PRO A 119 10.29 0.19 -23.07
CA PRO A 119 11.21 -0.88 -23.41
C PRO A 119 12.50 -0.28 -24.02
N ARG A 120 13.67 -0.72 -23.54
CA ARG A 120 14.93 -0.48 -24.26
C ARG A 120 14.78 -1.17 -25.63
N ARG A 121 14.59 -0.39 -26.69
CA ARG A 121 14.70 -0.88 -28.06
C ARG A 121 16.16 -1.29 -28.23
N ASN A 122 16.44 -2.58 -28.20
CA ASN A 122 17.73 -3.09 -28.68
C ASN A 122 17.75 -2.80 -30.18
N ILE A 123 18.42 -1.73 -30.56
CA ILE A 123 18.79 -1.49 -31.95
C ILE A 123 19.89 -2.51 -32.22
N VAL A 124 19.50 -3.67 -32.74
CA VAL A 124 20.43 -4.60 -33.39
C VAL A 124 20.87 -3.86 -34.64
N HIS A 125 22.04 -3.24 -34.59
CA HIS A 125 22.73 -2.81 -35.80
C HIS A 125 23.08 -4.08 -36.58
N ALA A 126 22.54 -4.15 -37.79
CA ALA A 126 22.78 -5.17 -38.80
C ALA A 126 24.25 -5.23 -39.21
#